data_AF-A0AAV9IT40-F1
#
_entry.id   AF-A0AAV9IT40-F1
#
_cell.length_a   1.000
_cell.length_b   1.000
_cell.length_c   1.000
_cell.angle_alpha   90.00
_cell.angle_beta   90.00
_cell.angle_gamma   90.00
#
_symmetry.space_group_name_H-M   'P 1'
#
loop_
_entity.id
_entity.type
_entity.pdbx_description
1 polymer ?
#
loop_
_entity_poly.entity_id
_entity_poly.type
_entity_poly.pdbx_seq_one_letter_code
_entity_poly.pdbx_strand_id
1 'polypeptide(L)'
;MGGGEPRFPYPKQVWSPAGGWWPYPRAWKRNTAVAMGAIFLLSIPVFIVTERLQERPRPHPLGRIPWRPSVQPAPGYEGKDE
;
A
#
# COMPACT_ATOMS: atom_id res chain seq x y z
N MET A 1 -23.04 20.55 7.11
CA MET A 1 -21.70 21.04 6.75
C MET A 1 -21.76 21.65 5.36
N GLY A 2 -21.94 22.97 5.28
CA GLY A 2 -22.06 23.71 4.03
C GLY A 2 -21.72 25.17 4.28
N GLY A 3 -20.54 25.43 4.86
CA GLY A 3 -19.97 26.76 4.89
C GLY A 3 -19.48 27.10 3.49
N GLY A 4 -20.29 27.84 2.74
CA GLY A 4 -19.95 28.27 1.38
C GLY A 4 -19.53 29.73 1.42
N GLU A 5 -18.23 29.98 1.22
CA GLU A 5 -17.74 31.30 0.84
C GLU A 5 -18.49 31.83 -0.38
N PRO A 6 -18.56 33.17 -0.56
CA PRO A 6 -19.18 33.79 -1.72
C PRO A 6 -18.63 33.16 -3.00
N ARG A 7 -19.50 32.51 -3.79
CA ARG A 7 -19.10 31.91 -5.05
C ARG A 7 -18.87 33.02 -6.07
N PHE A 8 -17.62 33.27 -6.38
CA PHE A 8 -17.23 34.22 -7.43
C PHE A 8 -17.54 33.66 -8.82
N PRO A 9 -17.79 34.51 -9.83
CA PRO A 9 -17.93 34.06 -11.21
C PRO A 9 -16.64 33.36 -11.66
N TYR A 10 -16.79 32.15 -12.20
CA TYR A 10 -15.69 31.32 -12.70
C TYR A 10 -16.03 30.78 -14.10
N PRO A 11 -15.03 30.51 -14.94
CA PRO A 11 -15.25 29.94 -16.27
C PRO A 11 -15.71 28.48 -16.17
N LYS A 12 -16.90 28.18 -16.72
CA LYS A 12 -17.52 26.84 -16.63
C LYS A 12 -16.99 25.83 -17.65
N GLN A 13 -16.39 26.32 -18.72
CA GLN A 13 -15.87 25.51 -19.82
C GLN A 13 -14.47 24.94 -19.54
N VAL A 14 -13.80 25.42 -18.49
CA VAL A 14 -12.45 24.96 -18.15
C VAL A 14 -12.54 23.62 -17.43
N TRP A 15 -11.89 22.60 -18.00
CA TRP A 15 -11.78 21.28 -17.40
C TRP A 15 -10.39 21.06 -16.81
N SER A 16 -10.34 20.46 -15.63
CA SER A 16 -9.11 20.03 -14.95
C SER A 16 -9.33 18.62 -14.39
N PRO A 17 -8.32 17.73 -14.45
CA PRO A 17 -8.44 16.36 -13.97
C PRO A 17 -8.69 16.27 -12.46
N ALA A 18 -8.21 17.25 -11.67
CA ALA A 18 -8.43 17.29 -10.22
C ALA A 18 -9.79 17.90 -9.82
N GLY A 19 -10.54 18.45 -10.78
CA GLY A 19 -11.73 19.27 -10.55
C GLY A 19 -11.47 20.76 -10.74
N GLY A 20 -12.55 21.54 -10.77
CA GLY A 20 -12.53 23.00 -10.95
C GLY A 20 -12.97 23.75 -9.69
N TRP A 21 -13.63 24.89 -9.87
CA TRP A 21 -14.15 25.69 -8.77
C TRP A 21 -15.38 25.04 -8.13
N TRP A 22 -15.29 24.76 -6.82
CA TRP A 22 -16.34 24.16 -5.98
C TRP A 22 -17.04 22.93 -6.61
N PRO A 23 -16.28 21.85 -6.89
CA PRO A 23 -16.84 20.66 -7.53
C PRO A 23 -17.81 19.96 -6.58
N TYR A 24 -19.10 19.97 -6.93
CA TYR A 24 -20.14 19.20 -6.24
C TYR A 24 -20.82 18.24 -7.20
N PRO A 25 -20.14 17.14 -7.60
CA PRO A 25 -20.72 16.17 -8.51
C PRO A 25 -21.87 15.42 -7.82
N ARG A 26 -23.01 15.33 -8.50
CA ARG A 26 -24.22 14.67 -7.97
C ARG A 26 -23.97 13.21 -7.54
N ALA A 27 -23.02 12.54 -8.18
CA ALA A 27 -22.69 11.13 -7.94
C ALA A 27 -21.37 10.92 -7.15
N TRP A 28 -20.94 11.88 -6.32
CA TRP A 28 -19.66 11.78 -5.59
C TRP A 28 -19.51 10.47 -4.81
N LYS A 29 -20.56 10.03 -4.11
CA LYS A 29 -20.55 8.78 -3.31
C LYS A 29 -20.25 7.55 -4.16
N ARG A 30 -20.92 7.44 -5.31
CA ARG A 30 -20.72 6.30 -6.24
C ARG A 30 -19.30 6.32 -6.80
N ASN A 31 -18.81 7.49 -7.20
CA ASN A 31 -17.47 7.62 -7.78
C ASN A 31 -16.39 7.24 -6.77
N THR A 32 -16.52 7.67 -5.50
CA THR A 32 -15.61 7.27 -4.42
C THR A 32 -15.71 5.78 -4.11
N ALA A 33 -16.91 5.19 -4.13
CA ALA A 33 -17.10 3.76 -3.92
C ALA A 33 -16.40 2.92 -5.02
N VAL A 34 -16.50 3.35 -6.28
CA VAL A 34 -15.80 2.70 -7.40
C VAL A 34 -14.28 2.84 -7.25
N ALA A 35 -13.79 4.04 -6.91
CA ALA A 35 -12.36 4.28 -6.72
C ALA A 35 -11.79 3.41 -5.58
N MET A 36 -12.47 3.37 -4.43
CA MET A 36 -12.08 2.48 -3.32
C MET A 36 -12.16 1.01 -3.73
N GLY A 37 -13.21 0.60 -4.42
CA GLY A 37 -13.35 -0.77 -4.94
C GLY A 37 -12.19 -1.18 -5.84
N ALA A 38 -11.76 -0.31 -6.75
CA ALA A 38 -10.60 -0.54 -7.60
C ALA A 38 -9.29 -0.67 -6.80
N ILE A 39 -9.09 0.19 -5.79
CA ILE A 39 -7.92 0.11 -4.91
C ILE A 39 -7.87 -1.23 -4.19
N PHE A 40 -8.97 -1.65 -3.55
CA PHE A 40 -9.01 -2.94 -2.84
C PHE A 40 -8.84 -4.13 -3.77
N LEU A 41 -9.47 -4.08 -4.94
CA LEU A 41 -9.37 -5.14 -5.95
C LEU A 41 -7.93 -5.36 -6.41
N LEU A 42 -7.11 -4.30 -6.48
CA LEU A 42 -5.70 -4.40 -6.83
C LEU A 42 -4.82 -4.74 -5.62
N SER A 43 -5.07 -4.14 -4.46
CA SER A 43 -4.23 -4.33 -3.26
C SER A 43 -4.30 -5.75 -2.69
N ILE A 44 -5.47 -6.39 -2.70
CA ILE A 44 -5.65 -7.75 -2.14
C ILE A 44 -4.80 -8.80 -2.89
N PRO A 45 -4.86 -8.94 -4.23
CA PRO A 45 -4.04 -9.93 -4.93
C PRO A 45 -2.56 -9.59 -4.84
N VAL A 46 -2.18 -8.31 -4.86
CA VAL A 46 -0.78 -7.89 -4.60
C VAL A 46 -0.33 -8.42 -3.25
N PHE A 47 -1.11 -8.22 -2.19
CA PHE A 47 -0.80 -8.70 -0.85
C PHE A 47 -0.66 -10.24 -0.81
N ILE A 48 -1.56 -10.97 -1.45
CA ILE A 48 -1.51 -12.45 -1.51
C ILE A 48 -0.24 -12.92 -2.24
N VAL A 49 0.12 -12.27 -3.36
CA VAL A 49 1.32 -12.61 -4.12
C VAL A 49 2.57 -12.27 -3.31
N THR A 50 2.61 -11.11 -2.64
CA THR A 50 3.76 -10.75 -1.79
C THR A 50 3.92 -11.73 -0.64
N GLU A 51 2.84 -12.14 0.03
CA GLU A 51 2.88 -13.15 1.11
C GLU A 51 3.39 -14.52 0.62
N ARG A 52 3.09 -14.90 -0.62
CA ARG A 52 3.60 -16.14 -1.23
C ARG A 52 5.08 -16.05 -1.60
N LEU A 53 5.53 -14.87 -2.01
CA LEU A 53 6.93 -14.61 -2.37
C LEU A 53 7.82 -14.33 -1.16
N GLN A 54 7.24 -13.91 -0.03
CA GLN A 54 7.96 -13.78 1.21
C GLN A 54 8.46 -15.15 1.65
N GLU A 55 9.77 -15.38 1.50
CA GLU A 55 10.42 -16.49 2.15
C GLU A 55 10.16 -16.37 3.64
N ARG A 56 9.47 -17.36 4.23
CA ARG A 56 9.32 -17.42 5.67
C ARG A 56 10.72 -17.58 6.26
N PRO A 57 11.12 -16.75 7.25
CA PRO A 57 12.40 -16.93 7.92
C PRO A 57 12.53 -18.39 8.32
N ARG A 58 13.56 -19.07 7.82
CA ARG A 58 13.86 -20.44 8.25
C ARG A 58 13.96 -20.42 9.78
N PRO A 59 13.49 -21.48 10.47
CA PRO A 59 13.50 -21.49 11.95
C PRO A 59 14.90 -21.35 12.52
N HIS A 60 15.93 -21.66 11.73
CA HIS A 60 17.33 -21.56 12.09
C HIS A 60 18.06 -20.63 11.12
N PRO A 61 18.96 -19.75 11.60
CA PRO A 61 19.78 -18.91 10.74
C PRO A 61 20.76 -19.76 9.91
N LEU A 62 21.17 -19.24 8.75
CA LEU A 62 22.13 -19.90 7.86
C LEU A 62 23.56 -19.94 8.41
N GLY A 63 23.85 -19.13 9.43
CA GLY A 63 25.16 -19.00 10.05
C GLY A 63 25.07 -18.61 11.51
N ARG A 64 26.20 -18.71 12.22
CA ARG A 64 26.30 -18.30 13.63
C ARG A 64 26.16 -16.77 13.72
N ILE A 65 25.32 -16.30 14.64
CA ILE A 65 25.12 -14.88 14.90
C ILE A 65 26.09 -14.46 16.02
N PRO A 66 27.08 -13.57 15.76
CA PRO A 66 28.13 -13.25 16.73
C PRO A 66 27.61 -12.75 18.09
N TRP A 67 26.56 -11.93 18.06
CA TRP A 67 25.92 -11.36 19.25
C TRP A 67 24.80 -12.23 19.86
N ARG A 68 24.47 -13.39 19.27
CA ARG A 68 23.44 -14.30 19.79
C ARG A 68 23.88 -15.77 19.74
N PRO A 69 24.82 -16.19 20.61
CA PRO A 69 25.44 -17.52 20.57
C PRO A 69 24.47 -18.67 20.88
N SER A 70 23.35 -18.38 21.55
CA SER A 70 22.36 -19.39 21.96
C SER A 70 21.49 -19.90 20.81
N VAL A 71 21.49 -19.23 19.66
CA VAL A 71 20.74 -19.68 18.49
C VAL A 71 21.59 -20.65 17.70
N GLN A 72 21.14 -21.89 17.61
CA GLN A 72 21.79 -22.87 16.77
C GLN A 72 21.41 -22.62 15.30
N PRO A 73 22.39 -22.59 14.40
CA PRO A 73 22.18 -22.54 12.94
C PRO A 73 21.71 -23.88 12.35
N ALA A 74 21.25 -23.85 11.10
CA ALA A 74 20.57 -24.98 10.46
C ALA A 74 21.47 -26.23 10.34
N PRO A 75 20.97 -27.46 10.57
CA PRO A 75 21.79 -28.67 10.47
C PRO A 75 22.45 -28.78 9.09
N GLY A 76 23.79 -28.87 9.04
CA GLY A 76 24.56 -29.00 7.80
C GLY A 76 25.13 -27.70 7.21
N TYR A 77 25.00 -26.55 7.89
CA TYR A 77 25.85 -25.40 7.58
C TYR A 77 27.24 -25.63 8.22
N GLU A 78 28.28 -25.72 7.40
CA GLU A 78 29.66 -25.76 7.89
C GLU A 78 30.22 -24.37 7.59
N GLY A 79 30.18 -23.50 8.60
CA GLY A 79 30.79 -22.19 8.52
C GLY A 79 32.26 -22.38 8.18
N LYS A 80 32.68 -21.94 7.00
CA LYS A 80 34.10 -21.70 6.74
C LYS A 80 34.49 -20.52 7.61
N ASP A 81 35.02 -20.85 8.76
CA ASP A 81 35.70 -19.91 9.64
C ASP A 81 37.06 -19.58 8.97
N GLU A 82 37.05 -18.64 8.01
CA GLU A 82 38.28 -17.95 7.53
C GLU A 82 38.74 -16.90 8.53
#